data_AF-A0A447N5I0-F1
#
_entry.id   AF-A0A447N5I0-F1
#
_cell.length_a   1.000
_cell.length_b   1.000
_cell.length_c   1.000
_cell.angle_alpha   90.00
_cell.angle_beta   90.00
_cell.angle_gamma   90.00
#
_symmetry.space_group_name_H-M   'P 1'
#
loop_
_entity.id
_entity.type
_entity.pdbx_description
1 polymer ?
#
loop_
_entity_poly.entity_id
_entity_poly.type
_entity_poly.pdbx_seq_one_letter_code
_entity_poly.pdbx_strand_id
1 'polypeptide(L)'
;MSNNLRLEVLLKAVDQATRPLKSIQTASKTLSGDIRNTQKGLRDLNGQASKIDGFRKASAQLAVTGQALDKAKREAGELAVQFKNTTSPTRAQAQALDAAKRAASELQAKYNSLRTSVQRQRYELMQAGINTRTLSADERRLKTTISETTAQLNRQREALAARQCAAGEIKPGERTI
;
A
#
# COMPACT_ATOMS: atom_id res chain seq x y z
N MET A 1 67.30 12.91 15.31
CA MET A 1 66.02 13.15 16.02
C MET A 1 65.07 14.11 15.29
N SER A 2 65.40 14.63 14.09
CA SER A 2 64.66 15.73 13.44
C SER A 2 63.67 15.32 12.34
N ASN A 3 63.74 14.08 11.86
CA ASN A 3 62.86 13.58 10.79
C ASN A 3 61.51 13.07 11.30
N ASN A 4 61.43 12.63 12.57
CA ASN A 4 60.19 12.15 13.17
C ASN A 4 59.18 13.28 13.38
N LEU A 5 59.64 14.46 13.81
CA LEU A 5 58.81 15.65 14.03
C LEU A 5 58.17 16.18 12.73
N ARG A 6 58.88 16.15 11.60
CA ARG A 6 58.33 16.56 10.29
C ARG A 6 57.30 15.58 9.75
N LEU A 7 57.54 14.27 9.93
CA LEU A 7 56.55 13.25 9.57
C LEU A 7 55.27 13.39 10.39
N GLU A 8 55.40 13.67 11.69
CA GLU A 8 54.26 13.81 12.61
C GLU A 8 53.39 15.03 12.29
N VAL A 9 54.01 16.15 11.88
CA VAL A 9 53.29 17.36 11.44
C VAL A 9 52.59 17.16 10.10
N LEU A 10 53.22 16.45 9.15
CA LEU A 10 52.59 16.12 7.86
C LEU A 10 51.41 15.14 8.03
N LEU A 11 51.54 14.13 8.90
CA LEU A 11 50.44 13.23 9.25
C LEU A 11 49.28 13.98 9.95
N LYS A 12 49.59 14.89 10.88
CA LYS A 12 48.57 15.74 11.52
C LYS A 12 47.87 16.66 10.53
N ALA A 13 48.58 17.25 9.57
CA ALA A 13 48.00 18.10 8.53
C ALA A 13 47.10 17.31 7.56
N VAL A 14 47.51 16.11 7.15
CA VAL A 14 46.70 15.22 6.31
C VAL A 14 45.47 14.70 7.05
N ASP A 15 45.59 14.34 8.34
CA ASP A 15 44.42 13.95 9.13
C ASP A 15 43.47 15.15 9.36
N GLN A 16 43.99 16.35 9.60
CA GLN A 16 43.18 17.55 9.78
C GLN A 16 42.47 18.01 8.50
N ALA A 17 43.10 17.84 7.33
CA ALA A 17 42.49 18.09 6.02
C ALA A 17 41.46 17.02 5.63
N THR A 18 41.63 15.76 6.06
CA THR A 18 40.71 14.65 5.72
C THR A 18 39.57 14.43 6.72
N ARG A 19 39.67 14.94 7.96
CA ARG A 19 38.62 14.87 9.00
C ARG A 19 37.24 15.37 8.51
N PRO A 20 37.11 16.55 7.86
CA PRO A 20 35.83 17.00 7.33
C PRO A 20 35.24 16.03 6.32
N LEU A 21 36.05 15.53 5.38
CA LEU A 21 35.62 14.57 4.37
C LEU A 21 35.17 13.23 4.98
N LYS A 22 35.92 12.69 5.95
CA LYS A 22 35.54 11.47 6.68
C LYS A 22 34.21 11.66 7.43
N SER A 23 33.99 12.83 8.05
CA SER A 23 32.74 13.13 8.75
C SER A 23 31.54 13.21 7.79
N ILE A 24 31.70 13.86 6.63
CA ILE A 24 30.68 13.95 5.58
C ILE A 24 30.39 12.57 5.01
N GLN A 25 31.41 11.75 4.79
CA GLN A 25 31.25 10.39 4.27
C GLN A 25 30.48 9.49 5.23
N THR A 26 30.79 9.54 6.53
CA THR A 26 30.04 8.78 7.55
C THR A 26 28.60 9.27 7.66
N ALA A 27 28.39 10.59 7.73
CA ALA A 27 27.04 11.17 7.76
C ALA A 27 26.21 10.80 6.50
N SER A 28 26.85 10.77 5.32
CA SER A 28 26.19 10.37 4.07
C SER A 28 25.83 8.89 4.05
N LYS A 29 26.67 8.02 4.63
CA LYS A 29 26.38 6.59 4.80
C LYS A 29 25.18 6.36 5.73
N THR A 30 25.15 7.05 6.87
CA THR A 30 24.02 7.01 7.82
C THR A 30 22.74 7.48 7.14
N LEU A 31 22.77 8.66 6.50
CA LEU A 31 21.61 9.22 5.79
C LEU A 31 21.12 8.30 4.66
N SER A 32 22.02 7.64 3.94
CA SER A 32 21.66 6.63 2.93
C SER A 32 20.97 5.42 3.56
N GLY A 33 21.39 5.00 4.75
CA GLY A 33 20.71 3.97 5.54
C GLY A 33 19.29 4.40 5.94
N ASP A 34 19.16 5.63 6.45
CA ASP A 34 17.86 6.19 6.85
C ASP A 34 16.90 6.30 5.66
N ILE A 35 17.38 6.74 4.50
CA ILE A 35 16.59 6.77 3.25
C ILE A 35 16.06 5.38 2.90
N ARG A 36 16.88 4.32 3.01
CA ARG A 36 16.42 2.95 2.75
C ARG A 36 15.37 2.51 3.76
N ASN A 37 15.53 2.86 5.03
CA ASN A 37 14.54 2.56 6.07
C ASN A 37 13.22 3.29 5.81
N THR A 38 13.27 4.58 5.48
CA THR A 38 12.09 5.38 5.09
C THR A 38 11.40 4.80 3.85
N GLN A 39 12.18 4.39 2.83
CA GLN A 39 11.63 3.72 1.64
C GLN A 39 10.94 2.40 1.96
N LYS A 40 11.53 1.59 2.85
CA LYS A 40 10.93 0.34 3.31
C LYS A 40 9.61 0.61 4.03
N GLY A 41 9.61 1.55 4.99
CA GLY A 41 8.40 1.97 5.69
C GLY A 41 7.31 2.46 4.73
N LEU A 42 7.68 3.28 3.73
CA LEU A 42 6.74 3.74 2.70
C LEU A 42 6.14 2.58 1.89
N ARG A 43 6.93 1.57 1.54
CA ARG A 43 6.43 0.37 0.84
C ARG A 43 5.46 -0.42 1.71
N ASP A 44 5.76 -0.58 2.99
CA ASP A 44 4.90 -1.29 3.93
C ASP A 44 3.56 -0.54 4.11
N LEU A 45 3.59 0.78 4.28
CA LEU A 45 2.40 1.63 4.36
C LEU A 45 1.56 1.58 3.06
N ASN A 46 2.19 1.64 1.89
CA ASN A 46 1.50 1.47 0.61
C ASN A 46 0.90 0.06 0.45
N GLY A 47 1.57 -0.96 0.97
CA GLY A 47 1.05 -2.33 1.03
C GLY A 47 -0.20 -2.43 1.89
N GLN A 48 -0.21 -1.78 3.05
CA GLN A 48 -1.40 -1.68 3.91
C GLN A 48 -2.54 -0.95 3.20
N ALA A 49 -2.27 0.18 2.53
CA ALA A 49 -3.27 0.94 1.79
C ALA A 49 -3.91 0.09 0.68
N SER A 50 -3.08 -0.66 -0.06
CA SER A 50 -3.56 -1.57 -1.11
C SER A 50 -4.46 -2.68 -0.56
N LYS A 51 -4.16 -3.22 0.62
CA LYS A 51 -5.02 -4.23 1.29
C LYS A 51 -6.36 -3.64 1.71
N ILE A 52 -6.37 -2.42 2.24
CA ILE A 52 -7.60 -1.67 2.58
C ILE A 52 -8.46 -1.46 1.33
N ASP A 53 -7.86 -1.00 0.23
CA ASP A 53 -8.55 -0.79 -1.03
C ASP A 53 -9.12 -2.09 -1.61
N GLY A 54 -8.36 -3.18 -1.54
CA GLY A 54 -8.81 -4.52 -1.94
C GLY A 54 -10.03 -4.98 -1.13
N PHE A 55 -10.00 -4.82 0.19
CA PHE A 55 -11.13 -5.13 1.07
C PHE A 55 -12.36 -4.27 0.75
N ARG A 56 -12.16 -2.96 0.50
CA ARG A 56 -13.24 -2.05 0.14
C ARG A 56 -13.91 -2.46 -1.17
N LYS A 57 -13.12 -2.81 -2.19
CA LYS A 57 -13.62 -3.31 -3.48
C LYS A 57 -14.39 -4.62 -3.32
N ALA A 58 -13.85 -5.59 -2.57
CA ALA A 58 -14.53 -6.85 -2.31
C ALA A 58 -15.84 -6.66 -1.53
N SER A 59 -15.85 -5.76 -0.54
CA SER A 59 -17.04 -5.40 0.22
C SER A 59 -18.11 -4.74 -0.66
N ALA A 60 -17.70 -3.86 -1.58
CA ALA A 60 -18.61 -3.24 -2.55
C ALA A 60 -19.20 -4.28 -3.52
N GLN A 61 -18.37 -5.18 -4.05
CA GLN A 61 -18.84 -6.29 -4.89
C GLN A 61 -19.81 -7.21 -4.14
N LEU A 62 -19.55 -7.49 -2.86
CA LEU A 62 -20.46 -8.26 -2.02
C LEU A 62 -21.81 -7.56 -1.85
N ALA A 63 -21.81 -6.24 -1.63
CA ALA A 63 -23.03 -5.45 -1.51
C ALA A 63 -23.85 -5.45 -2.82
N VAL A 64 -23.20 -5.21 -3.96
CA VAL A 64 -23.84 -5.25 -5.29
C VAL A 64 -24.39 -6.65 -5.59
N THR A 65 -23.62 -7.70 -5.31
CA THR A 65 -24.05 -9.10 -5.49
C THR A 65 -25.23 -9.42 -4.57
N GLY A 66 -25.24 -8.91 -3.34
CA GLY A 66 -26.36 -9.05 -2.41
C GLY A 66 -27.64 -8.40 -2.97
N GLN A 67 -27.54 -7.17 -3.48
CA GLN A 67 -28.68 -6.50 -4.12
C GLN A 67 -29.19 -7.26 -5.36
N ALA A 68 -28.28 -7.77 -6.19
CA ALA A 68 -28.64 -8.57 -7.36
C ALA A 68 -29.33 -9.88 -6.97
N LEU A 69 -28.84 -10.54 -5.91
CA LEU A 69 -29.43 -11.74 -5.35
C LEU A 69 -30.83 -11.49 -4.80
N ASP A 70 -31.02 -10.39 -4.05
CA ASP A 70 -32.34 -10.02 -3.51
C ASP A 70 -33.33 -9.64 -4.61
N LYS A 71 -32.85 -9.01 -5.69
CA LYS A 71 -33.65 -8.76 -6.90
C LYS A 71 -34.06 -10.07 -7.58
N ALA A 72 -33.11 -10.97 -7.84
CA ALA A 72 -33.38 -12.26 -8.48
C ALA A 72 -34.33 -13.13 -7.65
N LYS A 73 -34.22 -13.11 -6.32
CA LYS A 73 -35.14 -13.80 -5.41
C LYS A 73 -36.56 -13.23 -5.49
N ARG A 74 -36.71 -11.91 -5.55
CA ARG A 74 -38.01 -11.25 -5.71
C ARG A 74 -38.67 -11.60 -7.04
N GLU A 75 -37.93 -11.49 -8.14
CA GLU A 75 -38.42 -11.85 -9.49
C GLU A 75 -38.83 -13.33 -9.55
N ALA A 76 -38.02 -14.24 -9.00
CA ALA A 76 -38.37 -15.66 -8.92
C ALA A 76 -39.63 -15.90 -8.05
N GLY A 77 -39.80 -15.15 -6.97
CA GLY A 77 -40.98 -15.20 -6.11
C GLY A 77 -42.23 -14.69 -6.82
N GLU A 78 -42.15 -13.56 -7.53
CA GLU A 78 -43.24 -12.99 -8.32
C GLU A 78 -43.66 -13.94 -9.44
N LEU A 79 -42.71 -14.51 -10.19
CA LEU A 79 -42.96 -15.54 -11.20
C LEU A 79 -43.61 -16.78 -10.59
N ALA A 80 -43.18 -17.22 -9.39
CA ALA A 80 -43.79 -18.35 -8.72
C ALA A 80 -45.24 -18.08 -8.30
N VAL A 81 -45.55 -16.86 -7.86
CA VAL A 81 -46.92 -16.44 -7.54
C VAL A 81 -47.78 -16.40 -8.80
N GLN A 82 -47.30 -15.78 -9.89
CA GLN A 82 -48.01 -15.76 -11.18
C GLN A 82 -48.26 -17.17 -11.72
N PHE A 83 -47.27 -18.06 -11.61
CA PHE A 83 -47.39 -19.45 -12.02
C PHE A 83 -48.47 -20.20 -11.23
N LYS A 84 -48.58 -19.96 -9.92
CA LYS A 84 -49.63 -20.56 -9.07
C LYS A 84 -51.02 -19.98 -9.34
N ASN A 85 -51.11 -18.71 -9.69
CA ASN A 85 -52.37 -18.01 -9.93
C ASN A 85 -52.93 -18.23 -11.36
N THR A 86 -52.15 -18.85 -12.25
CA THR A 86 -52.56 -19.14 -13.63
C THR A 86 -53.18 -20.52 -13.71
N THR A 87 -54.41 -20.63 -14.19
CA THR A 87 -55.16 -21.90 -14.29
C THR A 87 -54.54 -22.90 -15.26
N SER A 88 -53.80 -22.42 -16.28
CA SER A 88 -53.09 -23.23 -17.27
C SER A 88 -51.68 -22.66 -17.53
N PRO A 89 -50.69 -22.92 -16.66
CA PRO A 89 -49.36 -22.36 -16.82
C PRO A 89 -48.71 -22.85 -18.12
N THR A 90 -48.10 -21.92 -18.87
CA THR A 90 -47.47 -22.26 -20.14
C THR A 90 -46.07 -22.85 -19.94
N ARG A 91 -45.61 -23.66 -20.91
CA ARG A 91 -44.25 -24.22 -20.89
C ARG A 91 -43.16 -23.13 -20.81
N ALA A 92 -43.41 -21.97 -21.44
CA ALA A 92 -42.54 -20.80 -21.36
C ALA A 92 -42.46 -20.22 -19.94
N GLN A 93 -43.58 -20.15 -19.22
CA GLN A 93 -43.61 -19.69 -17.82
C GLN A 93 -42.87 -20.64 -16.87
N ALA A 94 -43.03 -21.96 -17.06
CA ALA A 94 -42.29 -22.96 -16.28
C ALA A 94 -40.77 -22.81 -16.49
N GLN A 95 -40.34 -22.67 -17.75
CA GLN A 95 -38.93 -22.46 -18.09
C GLN A 95 -38.38 -21.14 -17.52
N ALA A 96 -39.16 -20.06 -17.57
CA ALA A 96 -38.77 -18.77 -16.99
C ALA A 96 -38.57 -18.86 -15.47
N LEU A 97 -39.45 -19.56 -14.76
CA LEU A 97 -39.33 -19.79 -13.32
C LEU A 97 -38.09 -20.63 -12.96
N ASP A 98 -37.84 -21.71 -13.71
CA ASP A 98 -36.66 -22.56 -13.49
C ASP A 98 -35.36 -21.81 -13.80
N ALA A 99 -35.34 -20.99 -14.85
CA ALA A 99 -34.21 -20.12 -15.17
C ALA A 99 -33.97 -19.09 -14.05
N ALA A 100 -35.03 -18.44 -13.55
CA ALA A 100 -34.92 -17.47 -12.45
C ALA A 100 -34.40 -18.13 -11.15
N LYS A 101 -34.88 -19.33 -10.81
CA LYS A 101 -34.38 -20.12 -9.67
C LYS A 101 -32.91 -20.49 -9.82
N ARG A 102 -32.48 -20.92 -11.01
CA ARG A 102 -31.07 -21.25 -11.30
C ARG A 102 -30.19 -20.02 -11.17
N ALA A 103 -30.59 -18.89 -11.77
CA ALA A 103 -29.85 -17.63 -11.66
C ALA A 103 -29.72 -17.15 -10.20
N ALA A 104 -30.79 -17.25 -9.41
CA ALA A 104 -30.76 -16.92 -7.98
C ALA A 104 -29.81 -17.85 -7.19
N SER A 105 -29.79 -19.16 -7.50
CA SER A 105 -28.88 -20.13 -6.87
C SER A 105 -27.41 -19.85 -7.21
N GLU A 106 -27.11 -19.54 -8.47
CA GLU A 106 -25.76 -19.15 -8.91
C GLU A 106 -25.29 -17.86 -8.23
N LEU A 107 -26.17 -16.85 -8.14
CA LEU A 107 -25.87 -15.62 -7.41
C LEU A 107 -25.68 -15.87 -5.91
N GLN A 108 -26.44 -16.79 -5.32
CA GLN A 108 -26.27 -17.19 -3.91
C GLN A 108 -24.91 -17.86 -3.69
N ALA A 109 -24.48 -18.74 -4.59
CA ALA A 109 -23.16 -19.38 -4.51
C ALA A 109 -22.03 -18.35 -4.61
N LYS A 110 -22.13 -17.40 -5.55
CA LYS A 110 -21.20 -16.26 -5.68
C LYS A 110 -21.20 -15.37 -4.44
N TYR A 111 -22.38 -15.05 -3.89
CA TYR A 111 -22.48 -14.26 -2.66
C TYR A 111 -21.80 -14.95 -1.48
N ASN A 112 -22.00 -16.26 -1.32
CA ASN A 112 -21.41 -17.05 -0.24
C ASN A 112 -19.87 -17.11 -0.35
N SER A 113 -19.34 -17.26 -1.56
CA SER A 113 -17.90 -17.26 -1.80
C SER A 113 -17.30 -15.88 -1.53
N LEU A 114 -17.90 -14.80 -2.06
CA LEU A 114 -17.47 -13.42 -1.78
C LEU A 114 -17.53 -13.10 -0.29
N ARG A 115 -18.59 -13.53 0.40
CA ARG A 115 -18.74 -13.34 1.84
C ARG A 115 -17.58 -13.96 2.61
N THR A 116 -17.20 -15.19 2.26
CA THR A 116 -16.08 -15.89 2.89
C THR A 116 -14.75 -15.16 2.62
N SER A 117 -14.54 -14.69 1.39
CA SER A 117 -13.36 -13.91 1.02
C SER A 117 -13.26 -12.60 1.78
N VAL A 118 -14.36 -11.84 1.90
CA VAL A 118 -14.41 -10.58 2.66
C VAL A 118 -14.14 -10.82 4.14
N GLN A 119 -14.66 -11.91 4.73
CA GLN A 119 -14.36 -12.25 6.13
C GLN A 119 -12.87 -12.59 6.34
N ARG A 120 -12.25 -13.31 5.41
CA ARG A 120 -10.81 -13.60 5.46
C ARG A 120 -9.99 -12.32 5.37
N GLN A 121 -10.28 -11.45 4.41
CA GLN A 121 -9.60 -10.16 4.25
C GLN A 121 -9.76 -9.28 5.49
N ARG A 122 -10.95 -9.28 6.10
CA ARG A 122 -11.19 -8.57 7.36
C ARG A 122 -10.28 -9.06 8.48
N TYR A 123 -10.10 -10.37 8.61
CA TYR A 123 -9.20 -10.97 9.59
C TYR A 123 -7.74 -10.59 9.33
N GLU A 124 -7.30 -10.63 8.06
CA GLU A 124 -5.95 -10.20 7.68
C GLU A 124 -5.69 -8.72 7.99
N LEU A 125 -6.67 -7.85 7.74
CA LEU A 125 -6.57 -6.44 8.11
C LEU A 125 -6.51 -6.24 9.62
N MET A 126 -7.30 -7.01 10.39
CA MET A 126 -7.27 -6.96 11.85
C MET A 126 -5.91 -7.41 12.41
N GLN A 127 -5.30 -8.44 11.82
CA GLN A 127 -3.94 -8.90 12.15
C GLN A 127 -2.87 -7.86 11.80
N ALA A 128 -3.12 -7.04 10.78
CA ALA A 128 -2.28 -5.89 10.44
C ALA A 128 -2.55 -4.64 11.31
N GLY A 129 -3.41 -4.75 12.33
CA GLY A 129 -3.77 -3.64 13.23
C GLY A 129 -4.77 -2.64 12.64
N ILE A 130 -5.38 -2.93 11.49
CA ILE A 130 -6.33 -2.06 10.81
C ILE A 130 -7.75 -2.46 11.23
N ASN A 131 -8.48 -1.51 11.82
CA ASN A 131 -9.84 -1.78 12.30
C ASN A 131 -10.87 -1.50 11.19
N THR A 132 -11.51 -2.56 10.69
CA THR A 132 -12.49 -2.40 9.61
C THR A 132 -13.77 -1.66 10.01
N ARG A 133 -14.04 -1.45 11.31
CA ARG A 133 -15.14 -0.61 11.79
C ARG A 133 -14.83 0.88 11.66
N THR A 134 -13.56 1.25 11.74
CA THR A 134 -13.04 2.62 11.62
C THR A 134 -12.23 2.81 10.34
N LEU A 135 -12.47 1.96 9.33
CA LEU A 135 -11.65 1.88 8.12
C LEU A 135 -11.44 3.24 7.45
N SER A 136 -12.48 4.07 7.35
CA SER A 136 -12.40 5.39 6.74
C SER A 136 -11.53 6.39 7.52
N ALA A 137 -11.40 6.22 8.84
CA ALA A 137 -10.51 7.03 9.67
C ALA A 137 -9.06 6.51 9.56
N ASP A 138 -8.88 5.19 9.61
CA ASP A 138 -7.57 4.54 9.48
C ASP A 138 -6.98 4.76 8.08
N GLU A 139 -7.79 4.70 7.02
CA GLU A 139 -7.39 5.01 5.64
C GLU A 139 -6.92 6.46 5.50
N ARG A 140 -7.64 7.40 6.13
CA ARG A 140 -7.24 8.82 6.12
C ARG A 140 -5.91 9.03 6.84
N ARG A 141 -5.78 8.46 8.04
CA ARG A 141 -4.51 8.50 8.81
C ARG A 141 -3.37 7.90 8.00
N LEU A 142 -3.58 6.74 7.38
CA LEU A 142 -2.59 6.07 6.55
C LEU A 142 -2.16 6.93 5.35
N LYS A 143 -3.11 7.55 4.65
CA LYS A 143 -2.82 8.48 3.54
C LYS A 143 -2.00 9.68 4.00
N THR A 144 -2.33 10.26 5.16
CA THR A 144 -1.55 11.34 5.77
C THR A 144 -0.13 10.87 6.08
N THR A 145 0.04 9.73 6.76
CA THR A 145 1.36 9.18 7.08
C THR A 145 2.18 8.87 5.81
N ILE A 146 1.57 8.33 4.76
CA ILE A 146 2.24 8.11 3.46
C ILE A 146 2.71 9.43 2.86
N SER A 147 1.87 10.46 2.85
CA SER A 147 2.21 11.79 2.32
C SER A 147 3.37 12.41 3.11
N GLU A 148 3.30 12.39 4.44
CA GLU A 148 4.34 12.88 5.34
C GLU A 148 5.67 12.13 5.16
N THR A 149 5.61 10.78 5.11
CA THR A 149 6.79 9.92 4.89
C THR A 149 7.39 10.15 3.52
N THR A 150 6.57 10.40 2.49
CA THR A 150 7.04 10.75 1.15
C THR A 150 7.77 12.10 1.15
N ALA A 151 7.19 13.11 1.82
CA ALA A 151 7.83 14.42 1.96
C ALA A 151 9.16 14.31 2.73
N GLN A 152 9.20 13.53 3.81
CA GLN A 152 10.43 13.25 4.56
C GLN A 152 11.48 12.56 3.69
N LEU A 153 11.09 11.55 2.91
CA LEU A 153 12.00 10.85 2.00
C LEU A 153 12.59 11.79 0.96
N ASN A 154 11.79 12.70 0.39
CA ASN A 154 12.27 13.69 -0.57
C ASN A 154 13.28 14.64 0.06
N ARG A 155 13.00 15.17 1.26
CA ARG A 155 13.95 16.00 2.02
C ARG A 155 15.26 15.26 2.32
N GLN A 156 15.18 13.98 2.71
CA GLN A 156 16.36 13.16 2.96
C GLN A 156 17.21 12.97 1.69
N ARG A 157 16.56 12.75 0.54
CA ARG A 157 17.23 12.63 -0.77
C ARG A 157 17.89 13.93 -1.20
N GLU A 158 17.20 15.06 -1.04
CA GLU A 158 17.74 16.39 -1.31
C GLU A 158 18.95 16.70 -0.43
N ALA A 159 18.86 16.41 0.87
CA ALA A 159 19.98 16.58 1.81
C ALA A 159 21.18 15.70 1.45
N LEU A 160 20.94 14.48 0.97
CA LEU A 160 22.01 13.60 0.49
C LEU A 160 22.67 14.15 -0.78
N ALA A 161 21.88 14.62 -1.75
CA ALA A 161 22.37 15.19 -2.99
C ALA A 161 23.21 16.47 -2.74
N ALA A 162 22.72 17.37 -1.88
CA ALA A 162 23.44 18.59 -1.50
C ALA A 162 24.80 18.29 -0.85
N ARG A 163 24.86 17.28 0.02
CA ARG A 163 26.12 16.85 0.67
C ARG A 163 27.10 16.20 -0.30
N GLN A 164 26.60 15.44 -1.28
CA GLN A 164 27.43 14.86 -2.35
C GLN A 164 28.01 15.94 -3.25
N CYS A 165 27.24 16.99 -3.56
CA CYS A 165 27.70 18.16 -4.32
C CYS A 165 28.80 18.91 -3.56
N ALA A 166 28.58 19.24 -2.28
CA ALA A 166 29.58 19.90 -1.45
C ALA A 166 30.88 19.10 -1.27
N ALA A 167 30.80 17.76 -1.22
CA ALA A 167 31.99 16.90 -1.19
C ALA A 167 32.74 16.86 -2.53
N GLY A 168 32.03 17.04 -3.65
CA GLY A 168 32.62 17.13 -4.99
C GLY A 168 33.31 18.48 -5.26
N GLU A 169 32.75 19.57 -4.73
CA GLU A 169 33.32 20.93 -4.86
C GLU A 169 34.59 21.17 -4.05
N ILE A 170 34.93 20.30 -3.08
CA ILE A 170 36.20 20.36 -2.30
C ILE A 170 37.38 19.72 -3.07
N LYS A 171 37.16 19.25 -4.31
CA LYS A 171 38.23 18.87 -5.25
C LYS A 171 38.65 19.97 -6.27
N PRO A 172 38.92 21.25 -5.93
CA PRO A 172 39.69 22.14 -6.80
C PRO A 172 41.12 22.21 -6.27
N GLY A 173 41.95 21.23 -6.64
CA GLY A 173 43.36 21.18 -6.22
C GLY A 173 44.32 20.39 -7.11
N GLU A 174 43.83 19.70 -8.14
CA GLU A 174 44.66 19.10 -9.19
C GLU A 174 44.35 19.75 -10.54
N ARG A 175 44.56 21.07 -10.61
CA ARG A 175 44.90 21.75 -11.85
C ARG A 175 46.02 22.72 -11.51
N THR A 176 47.02 22.79 -12.39
CA THR A 176 48.33 23.46 -12.25
C THR A 176 49.26 22.69 -11.30
N ILE A 177 50.32 22.02 -11.76
CA ILE A 177 51.33 22.40 -12.77
C ILE A 177 51.75 21.15 -13.57
#